data_AF-A0A6P8DU33-F1
#
_entry.id   AF-A0A6P8DU33-F1
#
_cell.length_a   1.000
_cell.length_b   1.000
_cell.length_c   1.000
_cell.angle_alpha   90.00
_cell.angle_beta   90.00
_cell.angle_gamma   90.00
#
_symmetry.space_group_name_H-M   'P 1'
#
loop_
_entity.id
_entity.type
_entity.pdbx_description
1 polymer ?
#
loop_
_entity_poly.entity_id
_entity_poly.type
_entity_poly.pdbx_seq_one_letter_code
_entity_poly.pdbx_strand_id
1 'polypeptide(L)'
;MKPWRSPYAWCAHPHDYEAEGPVGDYLWKMGKLRSIRDIVQESDQRQSNVVSNLTDEIDMTNKTLDNMQYKFNESSVSLKRVLEEKDRIVNDISGEEMKLQPWPEIRSNSYWKSRRKCNMSWRRRGEKLNPGVETLINVKLERERQKLDDDKKKNEVRNISLELASTEQQRSDENVRRLVEKQKNEKEVALRKLLDMERQLNDKQKLEMEIQELKGRLEVMKHLTDRDNEVIRVKMKEISDELEEKVENLSCREEENEALLRRGIESRNQLQETHRFLISAMQGLLGAGMNIGMKRLGELDRKPFQDACRQRFSSEEAETRAAALISLWESQLGDPSWHPMKVVDIKGDHRQTK
;
A
#
# COMPACT_ATOMS: atom_id res chain seq x y z
N MET A 1 -44.26 -102.38 137.35
CA MET A 1 -43.42 -101.54 136.45
C MET A 1 -44.31 -100.46 135.83
N LYS A 2 -43.85 -99.20 135.79
CA LYS A 2 -44.63 -97.97 135.54
C LYS A 2 -45.11 -97.83 134.07
N PRO A 3 -46.28 -97.23 133.81
CA PRO A 3 -46.76 -96.99 132.45
C PRO A 3 -46.30 -95.61 131.94
N TRP A 4 -45.86 -95.55 130.68
CA TRP A 4 -45.54 -94.30 130.00
C TRP A 4 -46.78 -93.76 129.26
N ARG A 5 -47.03 -92.44 129.34
CA ARG A 5 -48.04 -91.67 128.60
C ARG A 5 -47.36 -90.56 127.78
N SER A 6 -46.81 -90.89 126.61
CA SER A 6 -46.29 -89.90 125.65
C SER A 6 -46.77 -90.22 124.23
N PRO A 7 -47.15 -89.21 123.42
CA PRO A 7 -47.48 -89.42 122.02
C PRO A 7 -46.24 -89.88 121.24
N TYR A 8 -46.44 -90.84 120.33
CA TYR A 8 -45.41 -91.38 119.45
C TYR A 8 -45.75 -91.04 117.99
N ALA A 9 -44.75 -90.63 117.22
CA ALA A 9 -44.84 -90.40 115.78
C ALA A 9 -43.68 -91.15 115.11
N TRP A 10 -43.92 -91.67 113.92
CA TRP A 10 -42.93 -92.38 113.12
C TRP A 10 -43.03 -91.99 111.65
N CYS A 11 -41.94 -92.18 110.92
CA CYS A 11 -41.95 -92.06 109.47
C CYS A 11 -42.70 -93.24 108.88
N ALA A 12 -43.69 -92.96 108.04
CA ALA A 12 -44.45 -93.99 107.35
C ALA A 12 -43.50 -94.87 106.51
N HIS A 13 -43.49 -96.16 106.81
CA HIS A 13 -42.74 -97.18 106.08
C HIS A 13 -43.66 -97.98 105.16
N PRO A 14 -43.11 -98.86 104.30
CA PRO A 14 -43.91 -99.70 103.39
C PRO A 14 -45.00 -100.48 104.14
N HIS A 15 -44.69 -100.99 105.33
CA HIS A 15 -45.66 -101.71 106.16
C HIS A 15 -46.84 -100.83 106.60
N ASP A 16 -46.63 -99.54 106.86
CA ASP A 16 -47.73 -98.61 107.20
C ASP A 16 -48.56 -98.25 105.96
N TYR A 17 -47.91 -98.16 104.80
CA TYR A 17 -48.54 -97.90 103.50
C TYR A 17 -49.42 -99.09 103.05
N GLU A 18 -49.03 -100.32 103.38
CA GLU A 18 -49.71 -101.56 103.02
C GLU A 18 -50.64 -102.09 104.13
N ALA A 19 -50.64 -101.48 105.32
CA ALA A 19 -51.48 -101.92 106.44
C ALA A 19 -52.96 -101.61 106.21
N GLU A 20 -53.83 -102.59 106.50
CA GLU A 20 -55.28 -102.38 106.51
C GLU A 20 -55.69 -101.55 107.74
N GLY A 21 -56.09 -100.30 107.48
CA GLY A 21 -56.55 -99.38 108.50
C GLY A 21 -56.50 -97.92 108.02
N PRO A 22 -56.97 -96.97 108.85
CA PRO A 22 -57.11 -95.57 108.45
C PRO A 22 -55.80 -94.89 108.01
N VAL A 23 -54.67 -95.35 108.55
CA VAL A 23 -53.33 -94.82 108.24
C VAL A 23 -52.87 -95.26 106.84
N GLY A 24 -53.01 -96.55 106.50
CA GLY A 24 -52.64 -97.07 105.18
C GLY A 24 -53.49 -96.49 104.06
N ASP A 25 -54.82 -96.41 104.26
CA ASP A 25 -55.75 -95.82 103.28
C ASP A 25 -55.41 -94.35 102.97
N TYR A 26 -54.98 -93.58 103.98
CA TYR A 26 -54.57 -92.19 103.78
C TYR A 26 -53.26 -92.08 102.99
N LEU A 27 -52.26 -92.90 103.34
CA LEU A 27 -50.97 -92.92 102.65
C LEU A 27 -51.11 -93.33 101.17
N TRP A 28 -51.98 -94.30 100.88
CA TRP A 28 -52.24 -94.78 99.52
C TRP A 28 -52.90 -93.73 98.62
N LYS A 29 -53.81 -92.91 99.19
CA LYS A 29 -54.46 -91.81 98.46
C LYS A 29 -53.55 -90.61 98.20
N MET A 30 -52.68 -90.27 99.17
CA MET A 30 -51.94 -89.00 99.16
C MET A 30 -50.49 -89.13 98.69
N GLY A 31 -49.93 -90.34 98.66
CA GLY A 31 -48.53 -90.58 98.35
C GLY A 31 -48.29 -91.71 97.37
N LYS A 32 -47.09 -91.74 96.79
CA LYS A 32 -46.57 -92.90 96.05
C LYS A 32 -45.35 -93.41 96.80
N LEU A 33 -45.36 -94.69 97.16
CA LEU A 33 -44.19 -95.33 97.75
C LEU A 33 -43.04 -95.29 96.74
N ARG A 34 -41.92 -94.67 97.12
CA ARG A 34 -40.68 -94.68 96.35
C ARG A 34 -39.55 -95.12 97.28
N SER A 35 -38.61 -95.90 96.74
CA SER A 35 -37.39 -96.21 97.47
C SER A 35 -36.46 -95.00 97.45
N ILE A 36 -35.75 -94.76 98.55
CA ILE A 36 -34.68 -93.76 98.61
C ILE A 36 -33.65 -94.03 97.50
N ARG A 37 -33.40 -95.31 97.16
CA ARG A 37 -32.50 -95.71 96.08
C ARG A 37 -32.91 -95.15 94.72
N ASP A 38 -34.20 -95.17 94.39
CA ASP A 38 -34.69 -94.73 93.08
C ASP A 38 -34.55 -93.21 92.91
N ILE A 39 -34.79 -92.45 93.99
CA ILE A 39 -34.64 -90.99 94.00
C ILE A 39 -33.17 -90.60 93.85
N VAL A 40 -32.28 -91.28 94.57
CA VAL A 40 -30.83 -91.08 94.47
C VAL A 40 -30.33 -91.41 93.08
N GLN A 41 -30.75 -92.55 92.51
CA GLN A 41 -30.35 -92.95 91.16
C GLN A 41 -30.83 -91.99 90.07
N GLU A 42 -32.08 -91.49 90.15
CA GLU A 42 -32.55 -90.45 89.22
C GLU A 42 -31.75 -89.14 89.36
N SER A 43 -31.40 -88.75 90.59
CA SER A 43 -30.57 -87.57 90.86
C SER A 43 -29.17 -87.73 90.29
N ASP A 44 -28.53 -88.87 90.52
CA ASP A 44 -27.19 -89.19 90.02
C ASP A 44 -27.17 -89.23 88.48
N GLN A 45 -28.20 -89.81 87.85
CA GLN A 45 -28.32 -89.84 86.39
C GLN A 45 -28.47 -88.43 85.80
N ARG A 46 -29.25 -87.54 86.44
CA ARG A 46 -29.38 -86.14 86.02
C ARG A 46 -28.06 -85.39 86.16
N GLN A 47 -27.36 -85.57 87.27
CA GLN A 47 -26.04 -84.97 87.48
C GLN A 47 -25.03 -85.50 86.44
N SER A 48 -25.03 -86.81 86.17
CA SER A 48 -24.16 -87.42 85.17
C SER A 48 -24.40 -86.86 83.76
N ASN A 49 -25.66 -86.67 83.34
CA ASN A 49 -25.99 -86.07 82.05
C ASN A 49 -25.55 -84.61 81.94
N VAL A 50 -25.66 -83.83 83.02
CA VAL A 50 -25.18 -82.44 83.04
C VAL A 50 -23.65 -82.42 82.94
N VAL A 51 -22.97 -83.28 83.69
CA VAL A 51 -21.50 -83.39 83.66
C VAL A 51 -21.01 -83.82 82.27
N SER A 52 -21.66 -84.79 81.61
CA SER A 52 -21.27 -85.21 80.27
C SER A 52 -21.45 -84.09 79.24
N ASN A 53 -22.58 -83.37 79.26
CA ASN A 53 -22.81 -82.25 78.35
C ASN A 53 -21.78 -81.13 78.56
N LEU A 54 -21.46 -80.81 79.82
CA LEU A 54 -20.43 -79.82 80.14
C LEU A 54 -19.04 -80.29 79.71
N THR A 55 -18.75 -81.59 79.80
CA THR A 55 -17.47 -82.15 79.36
C THR A 55 -17.35 -82.08 77.84
N ASP A 56 -18.40 -82.41 77.10
CA ASP A 56 -18.42 -82.28 75.64
C ASP A 56 -18.25 -80.82 75.21
N GLU A 57 -18.87 -79.87 75.92
CA GLU A 57 -18.72 -78.43 75.66
C GLU A 57 -17.29 -77.93 75.97
N ILE A 58 -16.67 -78.41 77.05
CA ILE A 58 -15.27 -78.15 77.39
C ILE A 58 -14.34 -78.71 76.30
N ASP A 59 -14.58 -79.93 75.83
CA ASP A 59 -13.78 -80.54 74.77
C ASP A 59 -13.91 -79.80 73.44
N MET A 60 -15.11 -79.34 73.09
CA MET A 60 -15.34 -78.54 71.89
C MET A 60 -14.67 -77.16 71.99
N THR A 61 -14.75 -76.50 73.15
CA THR A 61 -14.10 -75.21 73.38
C THR A 61 -12.57 -75.34 73.36
N ASN A 62 -12.01 -76.39 73.98
CA ASN A 62 -10.58 -76.70 73.92
C ASN A 62 -10.11 -76.94 72.48
N LYS A 63 -10.84 -77.73 71.68
CA LYS A 63 -10.52 -77.93 70.25
C LYS A 63 -10.53 -76.63 69.46
N THR A 64 -11.49 -75.72 69.73
CA THR A 64 -11.50 -74.42 69.07
C THR A 64 -10.32 -73.53 69.49
N LEU A 65 -9.92 -73.59 70.76
CA LEU A 65 -8.76 -72.87 71.28
C LEU A 65 -7.46 -73.34 70.60
N ASP A 66 -7.24 -74.66 70.53
CA ASP A 66 -6.07 -75.25 69.88
C ASP A 66 -5.97 -74.84 68.40
N ASN A 67 -7.10 -74.83 67.69
CA ASN A 67 -7.15 -74.40 66.29
C ASN A 67 -6.82 -72.90 66.15
N MET A 68 -7.33 -72.04 67.04
CA MET A 68 -6.96 -70.62 67.04
C MET A 68 -5.48 -70.42 67.33
N GLN A 69 -4.91 -71.17 68.27
CA GLN A 69 -3.49 -71.12 68.60
C GLN A 69 -2.62 -71.60 67.43
N TYR A 70 -3.02 -72.67 66.74
CA TYR A 70 -2.37 -73.15 65.53
C TYR A 70 -2.34 -72.06 64.44
N LYS A 71 -3.48 -71.45 64.13
CA LYS A 71 -3.59 -70.37 63.12
C LYS A 71 -2.78 -69.13 63.50
N PHE A 72 -2.75 -68.77 64.78
CA PHE A 72 -1.94 -67.66 65.27
C PHE A 72 -0.45 -67.92 65.05
N ASN A 73 0.01 -69.12 65.39
CA ASN A 73 1.41 -69.51 65.19
C ASN A 73 1.79 -69.53 63.70
N GLU A 74 0.93 -70.07 62.83
CA GLU A 74 1.12 -70.07 61.38
C GLU A 74 1.23 -68.64 60.82
N SER A 75 0.34 -67.74 61.27
CA SER A 75 0.37 -66.32 60.90
C SER A 75 1.64 -65.63 61.41
N SER A 76 2.06 -65.93 62.65
CA SER A 76 3.28 -65.38 63.24
C SER A 76 4.53 -65.79 62.46
N VAL A 77 4.61 -67.05 62.03
CA VAL A 77 5.75 -67.54 61.22
C VAL A 77 5.74 -66.90 59.83
N SER A 78 4.57 -66.76 59.21
CA SER A 78 4.44 -66.10 57.90
C SER A 78 4.83 -64.62 57.97
N LEU A 79 4.39 -63.91 59.01
CA LEU A 79 4.73 -62.51 59.25
C LEU A 79 6.23 -62.32 59.50
N LYS A 80 6.86 -63.23 60.28
CA LYS A 80 8.31 -63.21 60.49
C LYS A 80 9.07 -63.36 59.15
N ARG A 81 8.63 -64.27 58.28
CA ARG A 81 9.23 -64.45 56.95
C ARG A 81 9.14 -63.18 56.08
N VAL A 82 7.98 -62.53 56.04
CA VAL A 82 7.78 -61.29 55.27
C VAL A 82 8.62 -60.15 55.84
N LEU A 83 8.77 -60.05 57.17
CA LEU A 83 9.66 -59.07 57.79
C LEU A 83 11.12 -59.32 57.44
N GLU A 84 11.58 -60.57 57.48
CA GLU A 84 12.94 -60.94 57.05
C GLU A 84 13.18 -60.60 55.57
N GLU A 85 12.19 -60.81 54.70
CA GLU A 85 12.26 -60.45 53.29
C GLU A 85 12.27 -58.92 53.08
N LYS A 86 11.43 -58.18 53.81
CA LYS A 86 11.45 -56.71 53.83
C LYS A 86 12.83 -56.21 54.26
N ASP A 87 13.40 -56.78 55.31
CA ASP A 87 14.72 -56.38 55.80
C ASP A 87 15.83 -56.71 54.79
N ARG A 88 15.74 -57.84 54.07
CA ARG A 88 16.63 -58.13 52.94
C ARG A 88 16.52 -57.08 51.85
N ILE A 89 15.31 -56.76 51.39
CA ILE A 89 15.09 -55.75 50.35
C ILE A 89 15.59 -54.37 50.79
N VAL A 90 15.31 -53.96 52.03
CA VAL A 90 15.79 -52.68 52.57
C VAL A 90 17.32 -52.67 52.62
N ASN A 91 17.94 -53.77 53.04
CA ASN A 91 19.41 -53.87 53.04
C ASN A 91 19.98 -53.84 51.61
N ASP A 92 19.35 -54.50 50.64
CA ASP A 92 19.75 -54.46 49.23
C ASP A 92 19.63 -53.04 48.66
N ILE A 93 18.50 -52.35 48.90
CA ILE A 93 18.30 -50.94 48.50
C ILE A 93 19.35 -50.05 49.17
N SER A 94 19.58 -50.19 50.47
CA SER A 94 20.59 -49.41 51.19
C SER A 94 22.01 -49.68 50.68
N GLY A 95 22.30 -50.93 50.29
CA GLY A 95 23.56 -51.33 49.68
C GLY A 95 23.73 -50.79 48.26
N GLU A 96 22.65 -50.71 47.48
CA GLU A 96 22.62 -50.02 46.19
C GLU A 96 22.78 -48.50 46.36
N GLU A 97 22.09 -47.88 47.32
CA GLU A 97 22.27 -46.47 47.69
C GLU A 97 23.71 -46.17 48.12
N MET A 98 24.34 -47.04 48.90
CA MET A 98 25.76 -46.95 49.27
C MET A 98 26.69 -47.14 48.06
N LYS A 99 26.39 -48.06 47.12
CA LYS A 99 27.14 -48.19 45.85
C LYS A 99 26.99 -46.96 44.96
N LEU A 100 25.88 -46.23 45.08
CA LEU A 100 25.60 -44.98 44.38
C LEU A 100 26.21 -43.73 45.06
N GLN A 101 26.80 -43.88 46.25
CA GLN A 101 27.42 -42.81 47.04
C GLN A 101 28.88 -43.19 47.36
N PRO A 102 29.82 -42.99 46.41
CA PRO A 102 30.22 -41.66 45.95
C PRO A 102 30.27 -41.55 44.42
N TRP A 103 29.12 -41.31 43.79
CA TRP A 103 29.03 -41.00 42.34
C TRP A 103 28.25 -39.75 41.90
N PRO A 104 27.84 -38.78 42.76
CA PRO A 104 27.34 -37.50 42.25
C PRO A 104 28.44 -36.48 41.97
N GLU A 105 29.47 -36.32 42.80
CA GLU A 105 30.29 -35.09 42.73
C GLU A 105 31.24 -35.04 41.53
N ILE A 106 31.90 -36.12 41.13
CA ILE A 106 32.87 -36.04 40.01
C ILE A 106 32.15 -36.04 38.65
N ARG A 107 31.09 -36.83 38.47
CA ARG A 107 30.31 -36.90 37.21
C ARG A 107 29.36 -35.72 37.04
N SER A 108 28.73 -35.24 38.12
CA SER A 108 27.97 -33.98 38.10
C SER A 108 28.92 -32.80 37.90
N ASN A 109 30.07 -32.72 38.60
CA ASN A 109 31.04 -31.64 38.37
C ASN A 109 31.66 -31.69 36.97
N SER A 110 31.97 -32.85 36.40
CA SER A 110 32.47 -32.94 35.02
C SER A 110 31.38 -32.59 34.00
N TYR A 111 30.12 -32.99 34.22
CA TYR A 111 28.97 -32.57 33.43
C TYR A 111 28.73 -31.06 33.53
N TRP A 112 28.69 -30.48 34.74
CA TRP A 112 28.51 -29.04 34.95
C TRP A 112 29.71 -28.23 34.44
N LYS A 113 30.94 -28.70 34.60
CA LYS A 113 32.14 -28.10 33.98
C LYS A 113 32.04 -28.14 32.47
N SER A 114 31.61 -29.26 31.88
CA SER A 114 31.44 -29.40 30.43
C SER A 114 30.30 -28.53 29.93
N ARG A 115 29.18 -28.45 30.65
CA ARG A 115 28.04 -27.58 30.35
C ARG A 115 28.41 -26.10 30.49
N ARG A 116 29.21 -25.73 31.49
CA ARG A 116 29.73 -24.36 31.67
C ARG A 116 30.71 -24.00 30.55
N LYS A 117 31.61 -24.91 30.16
CA LYS A 117 32.50 -24.75 29.00
C LYS A 117 31.72 -24.62 27.68
N CYS A 118 30.71 -25.47 27.49
CA CYS A 118 29.81 -25.43 26.33
C CYS A 118 29.06 -24.09 26.29
N ASN A 119 28.48 -23.66 27.41
CA ASN A 119 27.75 -22.39 27.49
C ASN A 119 28.67 -21.18 27.27
N MET A 120 29.88 -21.17 27.83
CA MET A 120 30.90 -20.14 27.53
C MET A 120 31.30 -20.15 26.05
N SER A 121 31.38 -21.32 25.40
CA SER A 121 31.62 -21.44 23.97
C SER A 121 30.46 -20.85 23.15
N TRP A 122 29.21 -21.13 23.52
CA TRP A 122 28.02 -20.54 22.91
C TRP A 122 27.95 -19.02 23.10
N ARG A 123 28.25 -18.52 24.31
CA ARG A 123 28.30 -17.09 24.62
C ARG A 123 29.36 -16.38 23.80
N ARG A 124 30.59 -16.93 23.74
CA ARG A 124 31.67 -16.42 22.88
C ARG A 124 31.31 -16.46 21.40
N ARG A 125 30.58 -17.48 20.95
CA ARG A 125 30.10 -17.56 19.57
C ARG A 125 29.04 -16.48 19.31
N GLY A 126 28.12 -16.26 20.25
CA GLY A 126 27.14 -15.18 20.22
C GLY A 126 27.80 -13.80 20.18
N GLU A 127 28.75 -13.53 21.08
CA GLU A 127 29.51 -12.27 21.13
C GLU A 127 30.37 -12.04 19.89
N LYS A 128 30.81 -13.11 19.20
CA LYS A 128 31.50 -12.99 17.90
C LYS A 128 30.55 -12.73 16.72
N LEU A 129 29.34 -13.29 16.76
CA LEU A 129 28.34 -13.14 15.70
C LEU A 129 27.53 -11.85 15.83
N ASN A 130 27.29 -11.37 17.06
CA ASN A 130 26.46 -10.20 17.32
C ASN A 130 26.98 -8.91 16.66
N PRO A 131 28.29 -8.59 16.70
CA PRO A 131 28.84 -7.46 15.96
C PRO A 131 28.66 -7.61 14.44
N GLY A 132 28.71 -8.85 13.92
CA GLY A 132 28.45 -9.13 12.50
C GLY A 132 27.00 -8.83 12.11
N VAL A 133 26.04 -9.18 12.96
CA VAL A 133 24.62 -8.88 12.75
C VAL A 133 24.33 -7.38 12.90
N GLU A 134 24.88 -6.72 13.92
CA GLU A 134 24.74 -5.27 14.13
C GLU A 134 25.36 -4.47 12.99
N THR A 135 26.56 -4.84 12.53
CA THR A 135 27.20 -4.20 11.37
C THR A 135 26.40 -4.42 10.09
N LEU A 136 25.86 -5.62 9.84
CA LEU A 136 24.98 -5.89 8.70
C LEU A 136 23.71 -5.03 8.74
N ILE A 137 23.07 -4.91 9.91
CA ILE A 137 21.88 -4.07 10.11
C ILE A 137 22.22 -2.60 9.85
N ASN A 138 23.30 -2.10 10.44
CA ASN A 138 23.76 -0.72 10.28
C ASN A 138 24.12 -0.41 8.81
N VAL A 139 24.83 -1.31 8.13
CA VAL A 139 25.16 -1.16 6.70
C VAL A 139 23.89 -1.13 5.85
N LYS A 140 22.88 -1.95 6.18
CA LYS A 140 21.61 -1.95 5.45
C LYS A 140 20.82 -0.64 5.68
N LEU A 141 20.75 -0.16 6.91
CA LEU A 141 20.16 1.14 7.26
C LEU A 141 20.87 2.29 6.55
N GLU A 142 22.20 2.27 6.50
CA GLU A 142 22.98 3.33 5.83
C GLU A 142 22.73 3.35 4.31
N ARG A 143 22.63 2.17 3.68
CA ARG A 143 22.24 2.08 2.26
C ARG A 143 20.84 2.61 2.01
N GLU A 144 19.89 2.31 2.89
CA GLU A 144 18.52 2.82 2.79
C GLU A 144 18.48 4.34 2.97
N ARG A 145 19.23 4.89 3.93
CA ARG A 145 19.42 6.35 4.10
C ARG A 145 20.00 6.99 2.85
N GLN A 146 21.09 6.44 2.33
CA GLN A 146 21.73 6.95 1.12
C GLN A 146 20.77 6.95 -0.07
N LYS A 147 20.01 5.86 -0.25
CA LYS A 147 19.02 5.76 -1.32
C LYS A 147 17.93 6.82 -1.19
N LEU A 148 17.42 7.07 0.02
CA LEU A 148 16.43 8.12 0.26
C LEU A 148 16.99 9.51 -0.03
N ASP A 149 18.25 9.77 0.33
CA ASP A 149 18.91 11.06 0.04
C ASP A 149 19.15 11.26 -1.45
N ASP A 150 19.55 10.20 -2.17
CA ASP A 150 19.72 10.26 -3.63
C ASP A 150 18.37 10.48 -4.34
N ASP A 151 17.30 9.82 -3.87
CA ASP A 151 15.94 10.02 -4.39
C ASP A 151 15.43 11.44 -4.11
N LYS A 152 15.71 12.01 -2.94
CA LYS A 152 15.40 13.42 -2.61
C LYS A 152 16.12 14.38 -3.54
N LYS A 153 17.44 14.23 -3.70
CA LYS A 153 18.24 15.07 -4.63
C LYS A 153 17.72 14.98 -6.05
N LYS A 154 17.40 13.76 -6.51
CA LYS A 154 16.81 13.55 -7.85
C LYS A 154 15.46 14.24 -8.00
N ASN A 155 14.63 14.20 -6.95
CA ASN A 155 13.34 14.89 -6.96
C ASN A 155 13.50 16.41 -6.97
N GLU A 156 14.44 16.95 -6.19
CA GLU A 156 14.75 18.38 -6.16
C GLU A 156 15.25 18.88 -7.52
N VAL A 157 16.17 18.16 -8.16
CA VAL A 157 16.64 18.47 -9.53
C VAL A 157 15.50 18.43 -10.54
N ARG A 158 14.59 17.44 -10.46
CA ARG A 158 13.39 17.39 -11.31
C ARG A 158 12.49 18.58 -11.05
N ASN A 159 12.28 18.97 -9.80
CA ASN A 159 11.43 20.10 -9.45
C ASN A 159 12.00 21.42 -9.98
N ILE A 160 13.30 21.65 -9.80
CA ILE A 160 14.01 22.81 -10.37
C ILE A 160 13.87 22.81 -11.91
N SER A 161 14.02 21.65 -12.55
CA SER A 161 13.86 21.52 -14.01
C SER A 161 12.43 21.84 -14.47
N LEU A 162 11.41 21.44 -13.70
CA LEU A 162 10.01 21.74 -13.97
C LEU A 162 9.70 23.23 -13.78
N GLU A 163 10.24 23.86 -12.74
CA GLU A 163 10.10 25.30 -12.52
C GLU A 163 10.78 26.11 -13.63
N LEU A 164 11.97 25.70 -14.07
CA LEU A 164 12.65 26.29 -15.23
C LEU A 164 11.82 26.13 -16.51
N ALA A 165 11.25 24.94 -16.76
CA ALA A 165 10.39 24.72 -17.92
C ALA A 165 9.12 25.58 -17.86
N SER A 166 8.48 25.68 -16.69
CA SER A 166 7.29 26.49 -16.48
C SER A 166 7.55 27.98 -16.64
N THR A 167 8.69 28.48 -16.14
CA THR A 167 9.05 29.90 -16.27
C THR A 167 9.44 30.24 -17.71
N GLU A 168 10.11 29.34 -18.42
CA GLU A 168 10.43 29.53 -19.84
C GLU A 168 9.16 29.48 -20.71
N GLN A 169 8.22 28.58 -20.41
CA GLN A 169 6.91 28.56 -21.06
C GLN A 169 6.16 29.87 -20.84
N GLN A 170 6.09 30.39 -19.60
CA GLN A 170 5.46 31.68 -19.32
C GLN A 170 6.10 32.83 -20.09
N ARG A 171 7.44 32.84 -20.21
CA ARG A 171 8.16 33.84 -21.03
C ARG A 171 7.79 33.73 -22.51
N SER A 172 7.74 32.51 -23.05
CA SER A 172 7.32 32.25 -24.42
C SER A 172 5.89 32.73 -24.67
N ASP A 173 4.96 32.39 -23.78
CA ASP A 173 3.55 32.77 -23.88
C ASP A 173 3.36 34.30 -23.85
N GLU A 174 4.09 34.99 -22.95
CA GLU A 174 4.11 36.45 -22.88
C GLU A 174 4.68 37.09 -24.15
N ASN A 175 5.74 36.53 -24.72
CA ASN A 175 6.30 36.99 -25.99
C ASN A 175 5.31 36.83 -27.15
N VAL A 176 4.62 35.69 -27.23
CA VAL A 176 3.56 35.45 -28.23
C VAL A 176 2.42 36.45 -28.04
N ARG A 177 1.98 36.68 -26.79
CA ARG A 177 0.93 37.66 -26.48
C ARG A 177 1.30 39.07 -26.94
N ARG A 178 2.54 39.51 -26.69
CA ARG A 178 3.04 40.82 -27.17
C ARG A 178 3.05 40.90 -28.69
N LEU A 179 3.44 39.83 -29.38
CA LEU A 179 3.44 39.77 -30.84
C LEU A 179 2.02 39.90 -31.40
N VAL A 180 1.05 39.19 -30.80
CA VAL A 180 -0.36 39.26 -31.20
C VAL A 180 -0.91 40.67 -30.98
N GLU A 181 -0.63 41.30 -29.83
CA GLU A 181 -1.09 42.66 -29.55
C GLU A 181 -0.47 43.67 -30.53
N LYS A 182 0.81 43.52 -30.86
CA LYS A 182 1.48 44.34 -31.88
C LYS A 182 0.80 44.17 -33.25
N GLN A 183 0.54 42.94 -33.68
CA GLN A 183 -0.16 42.68 -34.94
C GLN A 183 -1.58 43.26 -34.95
N LYS A 184 -2.29 43.19 -33.82
CA LYS A 184 -3.63 43.78 -33.68
C LYS A 184 -3.56 45.31 -33.84
N ASN A 185 -2.63 45.97 -33.14
CA ASN A 185 -2.43 47.41 -33.26
C ASN A 185 -2.03 47.83 -34.69
N GLU A 186 -1.13 47.07 -35.34
CA GLU A 186 -0.76 47.30 -36.74
C GLU A 186 -1.96 47.18 -37.69
N LYS A 187 -2.82 46.17 -37.49
CA LYS A 187 -4.07 46.01 -38.25
C LYS A 187 -5.04 47.17 -38.01
N GLU A 188 -5.21 47.61 -36.78
CA GLU A 188 -6.07 48.76 -36.46
C GLU A 188 -5.57 50.07 -37.06
N VAL A 189 -4.24 50.28 -37.11
CA VAL A 189 -3.64 51.44 -37.78
C VAL A 189 -3.84 51.35 -39.29
N ALA A 190 -3.67 50.17 -39.88
CA ALA A 190 -3.92 49.95 -41.31
C ALA A 190 -5.39 50.18 -41.68
N LEU A 191 -6.34 49.67 -40.88
CA LEU A 191 -7.78 49.88 -41.07
C LEU A 191 -8.16 51.36 -40.97
N ARG A 192 -7.59 52.10 -40.00
CA ARG A 192 -7.80 53.55 -39.88
C ARG A 192 -7.33 54.31 -41.12
N LYS A 193 -6.16 53.94 -41.67
CA LYS A 193 -5.65 54.54 -42.92
C LYS A 193 -6.52 54.20 -44.13
N LEU A 194 -7.02 52.96 -44.23
CA LEU A 194 -7.93 52.57 -45.32
C LEU A 194 -9.22 53.39 -45.30
N LEU A 195 -9.82 53.59 -44.13
CA LEU A 195 -11.01 54.43 -43.97
C LEU A 195 -10.75 55.88 -44.36
N ASP A 196 -9.58 56.42 -44.04
CA ASP A 196 -9.22 57.79 -44.41
C ASP A 196 -9.02 57.93 -45.93
N MET A 197 -8.34 56.96 -46.57
CA MET A 197 -8.20 56.93 -48.03
C MET A 197 -9.55 56.78 -48.74
N GLU A 198 -10.48 55.99 -48.20
CA GLU A 198 -11.83 55.85 -48.74
C GLU A 198 -12.60 57.17 -48.69
N ARG A 199 -12.45 57.95 -47.62
CA ARG A 199 -13.02 59.31 -47.52
C ARG A 199 -12.41 60.25 -48.55
N GLN A 200 -11.08 60.27 -48.67
CA GLN A 200 -10.38 61.10 -49.66
C GLN A 200 -10.79 60.76 -51.09
N LEU A 201 -10.99 59.47 -51.40
CA LEU A 201 -11.46 59.02 -52.70
C LEU A 201 -12.89 59.49 -52.98
N ASN A 202 -13.80 59.36 -52.00
CA ASN A 202 -15.18 59.85 -52.13
C ASN A 202 -15.22 61.37 -52.34
N ASP A 203 -14.38 62.13 -51.63
CA ASP A 203 -14.27 63.58 -51.79
C ASP A 203 -13.73 63.96 -53.18
N LYS A 204 -12.75 63.21 -53.71
CA LYS A 204 -12.25 63.39 -55.08
C LYS A 204 -13.36 63.16 -56.10
N GLN A 205 -14.07 62.04 -56.00
CA GLN A 205 -15.17 61.71 -56.90
C GLN A 205 -16.29 62.78 -56.86
N LYS A 206 -16.58 63.32 -55.68
CA LYS A 206 -17.55 64.41 -55.53
C LYS A 206 -17.11 65.67 -56.29
N LEU A 207 -15.84 66.08 -56.16
CA LEU A 207 -15.29 67.23 -56.89
C LEU A 207 -15.32 67.00 -58.41
N GLU A 208 -14.98 65.79 -58.88
CA GLU A 208 -15.07 65.43 -60.30
C GLU A 208 -16.51 65.57 -60.84
N MET A 209 -17.51 65.13 -60.07
CA MET A 209 -18.92 65.31 -60.45
C MET A 209 -19.32 66.79 -60.50
N GLU A 210 -18.93 67.61 -59.52
CA GLU A 210 -19.23 69.05 -59.51
C GLU A 210 -18.60 69.78 -60.70
N ILE A 211 -17.38 69.40 -61.10
CA ILE A 211 -16.71 69.93 -62.30
C ILE A 211 -17.46 69.55 -63.57
N GLN A 212 -17.94 68.31 -63.68
CA GLN A 212 -18.74 67.89 -64.84
C GLN A 212 -20.09 68.62 -64.90
N GLU A 213 -20.73 68.85 -63.74
CA GLU A 213 -21.96 69.63 -63.66
C GLU A 213 -21.74 71.09 -64.10
N LEU A 214 -20.69 71.74 -63.58
CA LEU A 214 -20.32 73.10 -63.97
C LEU A 214 -19.99 73.21 -65.46
N LYS A 215 -19.24 72.24 -66.03
CA LYS A 215 -18.98 72.15 -67.47
C LYS A 215 -20.27 72.04 -68.29
N GLY A 216 -21.20 71.18 -67.87
CA GLY A 216 -22.50 71.03 -68.52
C GLY A 216 -23.33 72.31 -68.48
N ARG A 217 -23.38 72.99 -67.32
CA ARG A 217 -24.06 74.29 -67.16
C ARG A 217 -23.46 75.37 -68.05
N LEU A 218 -22.13 75.45 -68.12
CA LEU A 218 -21.41 76.39 -68.97
C LEU A 218 -21.74 76.17 -70.46
N GLU A 219 -21.77 74.91 -70.92
CA GLU A 219 -22.07 74.59 -72.32
C GLU A 219 -23.52 74.93 -72.69
N VAL A 220 -24.49 74.66 -71.79
CA VAL A 220 -25.89 75.07 -72.00
C VAL A 220 -26.00 76.59 -72.10
N MET A 221 -25.32 77.34 -71.21
CA MET A 221 -25.33 78.80 -71.25
C MET A 221 -24.71 79.35 -72.53
N LYS A 222 -23.66 78.72 -73.06
CA LYS A 222 -23.01 79.07 -74.33
C LYS A 222 -23.98 78.99 -75.52
N HIS A 223 -24.90 78.03 -75.53
CA HIS A 223 -25.93 77.91 -76.55
C HIS A 223 -27.09 78.90 -76.39
N LEU A 224 -27.29 79.47 -75.20
CA LEU A 224 -28.33 80.47 -74.93
C LEU A 224 -27.88 81.91 -75.28
N THR A 225 -26.63 82.09 -75.70
CA THR A 225 -25.98 83.41 -75.92
C THR A 225 -26.34 84.11 -77.23
N ASP A 226 -27.29 83.61 -78.03
CA ASP A 226 -27.69 84.21 -79.31
C ASP A 226 -28.36 85.61 -79.19
N ARG A 227 -28.53 86.15 -77.97
CA ARG A 227 -29.05 87.51 -77.75
C ARG A 227 -28.32 88.17 -76.58
N ASP A 228 -27.95 89.44 -76.76
CA ASP A 228 -27.21 90.36 -75.88
C ASP A 228 -27.73 90.51 -74.43
N ASN A 229 -27.83 89.42 -73.68
CA ASN A 229 -28.17 89.43 -72.27
C ASN A 229 -26.89 89.53 -71.44
N GLU A 230 -26.53 90.75 -71.04
CA GLU A 230 -25.39 91.03 -70.14
C GLU A 230 -25.44 90.19 -68.85
N VAL A 231 -26.64 89.94 -68.32
CA VAL A 231 -26.85 89.10 -67.13
C VAL A 231 -26.39 87.64 -67.35
N ILE A 232 -26.58 87.10 -68.56
CA ILE A 232 -26.13 85.74 -68.91
C ILE A 232 -24.60 85.73 -69.05
N ARG A 233 -23.99 86.79 -69.61
CA ARG A 233 -22.53 86.93 -69.71
C ARG A 233 -21.84 86.97 -68.35
N VAL A 234 -22.36 87.76 -67.41
CA VAL A 234 -21.80 87.85 -66.05
C VAL A 234 -21.87 86.49 -65.35
N LYS A 235 -23.02 85.81 -65.40
CA LYS A 235 -23.18 84.47 -64.80
C LYS A 235 -22.31 83.42 -65.48
N MET A 236 -22.13 83.50 -66.81
CA MET A 236 -21.26 82.59 -67.53
C MET A 236 -19.80 82.77 -67.11
N LYS A 237 -19.38 84.03 -66.86
CA LYS A 237 -18.06 84.33 -66.31
C LYS A 237 -17.89 83.79 -64.88
N GLU A 238 -18.86 84.02 -63.99
CA GLU A 238 -18.82 83.44 -62.63
C GLU A 238 -18.70 81.91 -62.63
N ILE A 239 -19.50 81.21 -63.45
CA ILE A 239 -19.42 79.75 -63.58
C ILE A 239 -18.08 79.31 -64.18
N SER A 240 -17.53 80.09 -65.12
CA SER A 240 -16.21 79.81 -65.70
C SER A 240 -15.10 79.97 -64.67
N ASP A 241 -15.14 81.03 -63.86
CA ASP A 241 -14.16 81.30 -62.81
C ASP A 241 -14.23 80.22 -61.70
N GLU A 242 -15.43 79.81 -61.26
CA GLU A 242 -15.62 78.72 -60.29
C GLU A 242 -15.12 77.37 -60.86
N LEU A 243 -15.39 77.12 -62.15
CA LEU A 243 -14.93 75.91 -62.83
C LEU A 243 -13.40 75.87 -62.91
N GLU A 244 -12.76 76.99 -63.24
CA GLU A 244 -11.31 77.12 -63.30
C GLU A 244 -10.68 76.87 -61.92
N GLU A 245 -11.23 77.46 -60.86
CA GLU A 245 -10.78 77.24 -59.49
C GLU A 245 -10.89 75.75 -59.08
N LYS A 246 -12.01 75.08 -59.37
CA LYS A 246 -12.18 73.65 -59.03
C LYS A 246 -11.27 72.73 -59.85
N VAL A 247 -11.05 73.03 -61.13
CA VAL A 247 -10.12 72.28 -61.99
C VAL A 247 -8.69 72.44 -61.49
N GLU A 248 -8.27 73.65 -61.13
CA GLU A 248 -6.94 73.91 -60.58
C GLU A 248 -6.75 73.23 -59.22
N ASN A 249 -7.76 73.27 -58.35
CA ASN A 249 -7.77 72.55 -57.08
C ASN A 249 -7.63 71.03 -57.24
N LEU A 250 -8.30 70.41 -58.22
CA LEU A 250 -8.10 68.99 -58.52
C LEU A 250 -6.70 68.71 -59.07
N SER A 251 -6.22 69.52 -60.01
CA SER A 251 -4.88 69.37 -60.59
C SER A 251 -3.79 69.42 -59.53
N CYS A 252 -3.87 70.40 -58.61
CA CYS A 252 -2.94 70.54 -57.50
C CYS A 252 -2.93 69.28 -56.60
N ARG A 253 -4.10 68.72 -56.27
CA ARG A 253 -4.22 67.48 -55.50
C ARG A 253 -3.65 66.26 -56.23
N GLU A 254 -3.82 66.18 -57.54
CA GLU A 254 -3.28 65.08 -58.36
C GLU A 254 -1.75 65.14 -58.42
N GLU A 255 -1.17 66.32 -58.62
CA GLU A 255 0.27 66.54 -58.60
C GLU A 255 0.90 66.18 -57.25
N GLU A 256 0.28 66.58 -56.14
CA GLU A 256 0.72 66.20 -54.79
C GLU A 256 0.71 64.67 -54.61
N ASN A 257 -0.36 63.99 -55.07
CA ASN A 257 -0.48 62.54 -54.95
C ASN A 257 0.56 61.80 -55.83
N GLU A 258 0.83 62.28 -57.05
CA GLU A 258 1.89 61.75 -57.89
C GLU A 258 3.28 61.92 -57.29
N ALA A 259 3.54 63.07 -56.64
CA ALA A 259 4.79 63.33 -55.94
C ALA A 259 4.97 62.38 -54.74
N LEU A 260 3.90 62.14 -53.97
CA LEU A 260 3.89 61.18 -52.86
C LEU A 260 4.13 59.74 -53.33
N LEU A 261 3.50 59.32 -54.44
CA LEU A 261 3.71 58.00 -55.04
C LEU A 261 5.16 57.80 -55.46
N ARG A 262 5.75 58.79 -56.16
CA ARG A 262 7.18 58.76 -56.54
C ARG A 262 8.08 58.62 -55.32
N ARG A 263 7.86 59.43 -54.28
CA ARG A 263 8.64 59.37 -53.03
C ARG A 263 8.47 58.03 -52.31
N GLY A 264 7.26 57.46 -52.31
CA GLY A 264 6.98 56.17 -51.72
C GLY A 264 7.70 55.02 -52.42
N ILE A 265 7.73 55.03 -53.76
CA ILE A 265 8.48 54.06 -54.57
C ILE A 265 9.99 54.19 -54.27
N GLU A 266 10.51 55.42 -54.29
CA GLU A 266 11.93 55.68 -54.02
C GLU A 266 12.36 55.19 -52.63
N SER A 267 11.59 55.56 -51.59
CA SER A 267 11.88 55.11 -50.22
C SER A 267 11.82 53.58 -50.08
N ARG A 268 10.86 52.93 -50.74
CA ARG A 268 10.77 51.46 -50.75
C ARG A 268 11.97 50.83 -51.45
N ASN A 269 12.40 51.39 -52.58
CA ASN A 269 13.58 50.91 -53.31
C ASN A 269 14.82 51.05 -52.44
N GLN A 270 15.03 52.20 -51.79
CA GLN A 270 16.15 52.43 -50.87
C GLN A 270 16.13 51.43 -49.69
N LEU A 271 14.96 51.13 -49.14
CA LEU A 271 14.83 50.13 -48.07
C LEU A 271 15.20 48.72 -48.57
N GLN A 272 14.77 48.34 -49.78
CA GLN A 272 15.15 47.06 -50.37
C GLN A 272 16.64 46.98 -50.69
N GLU A 273 17.23 48.07 -51.19
CA GLU A 273 18.66 48.16 -51.48
C GLU A 273 19.51 48.06 -50.21
N THR A 274 19.13 48.79 -49.15
CA THR A 274 19.82 48.72 -47.85
C THR A 274 19.71 47.33 -47.24
N HIS A 275 18.55 46.67 -47.33
CA HIS A 275 18.38 45.29 -46.88
C HIS A 275 19.25 44.31 -47.68
N ARG A 276 19.27 44.41 -49.01
CA ARG A 276 20.12 43.60 -49.89
C ARG A 276 21.60 43.81 -49.58
N PHE A 277 22.01 45.06 -49.37
CA PHE A 277 23.37 45.41 -49.00
C PHE A 277 23.76 44.82 -47.65
N LEU A 278 22.90 44.92 -46.63
CA LEU A 278 23.15 44.37 -45.30
C LEU A 278 23.36 42.86 -45.35
N ILE A 279 22.50 42.13 -46.07
CA ILE A 279 22.66 40.68 -46.25
C ILE A 279 24.00 40.36 -46.91
N SER A 280 24.35 41.06 -47.99
CA SER A 280 25.63 40.85 -48.68
C SER A 280 26.84 41.17 -47.79
N ALA A 281 26.77 42.25 -47.01
CA ALA A 281 27.85 42.65 -46.11
C ALA A 281 28.04 41.62 -45.00
N MET A 282 26.95 41.13 -44.40
CA MET A 282 27.01 40.08 -43.38
C MET A 282 27.53 38.75 -43.94
N GLN A 283 27.23 38.43 -45.20
CA GLN A 283 27.73 37.20 -45.86
C GLN A 283 29.24 37.25 -46.06
N GLY A 284 29.80 38.42 -46.35
CA GLY A 284 31.25 38.62 -46.42
C GLY A 284 31.94 38.62 -45.06
N LEU A 285 31.26 39.11 -44.01
CA LEU A 285 31.82 39.21 -42.64
C LEU A 285 31.81 37.87 -41.89
N LEU A 286 30.81 37.02 -42.09
CA LEU A 286 30.63 35.76 -41.36
C LEU A 286 31.19 34.58 -42.18
N GLY A 287 32.51 34.55 -42.33
CA GLY A 287 33.25 33.46 -42.99
C GLY A 287 33.44 32.21 -42.10
N ALA A 288 33.87 31.12 -42.73
CA ALA A 288 34.15 29.83 -42.10
C ALA A 288 35.22 29.95 -40.99
N GLY A 289 34.79 30.11 -39.74
CA GLY A 289 35.69 30.23 -38.58
C GLY A 289 35.14 31.03 -37.40
N MET A 290 34.03 31.75 -37.56
CA MET A 290 33.37 32.49 -36.47
C MET A 290 32.32 31.65 -35.75
N ASN A 291 32.25 31.78 -34.42
CA ASN A 291 31.27 31.09 -33.55
C ASN A 291 29.81 31.55 -33.80
N ILE A 292 29.62 32.61 -34.59
CA ILE A 292 28.32 33.15 -34.99
C ILE A 292 28.21 32.94 -36.49
N GLY A 293 27.18 32.23 -36.93
CA GLY A 293 26.88 31.98 -38.34
C GLY A 293 25.55 32.60 -38.74
N MET A 294 25.38 32.90 -40.03
CA MET A 294 24.08 33.25 -40.59
C MET A 294 23.34 31.99 -41.03
N LYS A 295 22.09 31.86 -40.59
CA LYS A 295 21.18 30.83 -41.05
C LYS A 295 20.13 31.45 -41.97
N ARG A 296 20.06 31.01 -43.22
CA ARG A 296 18.96 31.40 -44.12
C ARG A 296 17.72 30.59 -43.76
N LEU A 297 16.58 31.28 -43.67
CA LEU A 297 15.30 30.62 -43.42
C LEU A 297 15.00 29.67 -44.58
N GLY A 298 14.80 28.39 -44.28
CA GLY A 298 14.57 27.34 -45.28
C GLY A 298 15.82 26.56 -45.71
N GLU A 299 17.04 27.00 -45.39
CA GLU A 299 18.28 26.26 -45.68
C GLU A 299 18.49 25.14 -44.65
N LEU A 300 18.72 23.92 -45.15
CA LEU A 300 18.87 22.73 -44.32
C LEU A 300 20.33 22.34 -44.14
N ASP A 301 20.68 21.89 -42.92
CA ASP A 301 21.99 21.31 -42.67
C ASP A 301 22.10 19.97 -43.40
N ARG A 302 23.20 19.79 -44.14
CA ARG A 302 23.41 18.61 -44.99
C ARG A 302 23.79 17.37 -44.19
N LYS A 303 24.46 17.53 -43.04
CA LYS A 303 25.03 16.40 -42.27
C LYS A 303 23.98 15.39 -41.81
N PRO A 304 22.84 15.78 -41.20
CA PRO A 304 21.84 14.81 -40.73
C PRO A 304 21.24 13.96 -41.86
N PHE A 305 21.01 14.55 -43.03
CA PHE A 305 20.49 13.85 -44.20
C PHE A 305 21.53 12.89 -44.78
N GLN A 306 22.80 13.30 -44.82
CA GLN A 306 23.90 12.43 -45.23
C GLN A 306 24.06 11.23 -44.29
N ASP A 307 24.04 11.46 -42.98
CA ASP A 307 24.19 10.40 -41.98
C ASP A 307 23.01 9.41 -42.03
N ALA A 308 21.78 9.91 -42.17
CA ALA A 308 20.59 9.07 -42.31
C ALA A 308 20.60 8.25 -43.62
N CYS A 309 21.04 8.84 -44.73
CA CYS A 309 21.15 8.14 -46.00
C CYS A 309 22.27 7.09 -45.98
N ARG A 310 23.41 7.37 -45.33
CA ARG A 310 24.53 6.41 -45.18
C ARG A 310 24.16 5.16 -44.38
N GLN A 311 23.14 5.24 -43.51
CA GLN A 311 22.61 4.08 -42.79
C GLN A 311 21.71 3.18 -43.66
N ARG A 312 21.16 3.70 -44.76
CA ARG A 312 20.11 3.00 -45.56
C ARG A 312 20.52 2.68 -46.99
N PHE A 313 21.49 3.39 -47.54
CA PHE A 313 21.94 3.26 -48.93
C PHE A 313 23.45 3.00 -48.99
N SER A 314 23.93 2.53 -50.15
CA SER A 314 25.36 2.40 -50.39
C SER A 314 26.04 3.78 -50.33
N SER A 315 27.35 3.82 -50.06
CA SER A 315 28.07 5.10 -49.92
C SER A 315 27.93 6.03 -51.14
N GLU A 316 27.79 5.45 -52.34
CA GLU A 316 27.67 6.18 -53.60
C GLU A 316 26.24 6.72 -53.83
N GLU A 317 25.21 5.98 -53.41
CA GLU A 317 23.81 6.40 -53.49
C GLU A 317 23.39 7.32 -52.34
N ALA A 318 24.03 7.20 -51.18
CA ALA A 318 23.67 7.94 -49.97
C ALA A 318 23.80 9.45 -50.16
N GLU A 319 24.85 9.92 -50.84
CA GLU A 319 25.08 11.35 -51.06
C GLU A 319 24.07 11.95 -52.04
N THR A 320 23.77 11.25 -53.14
CA THR A 320 22.79 11.69 -54.13
C THR A 320 21.37 11.69 -53.56
N ARG A 321 21.01 10.69 -52.76
CA ARG A 321 19.73 10.62 -52.05
C ARG A 321 19.61 11.70 -50.97
N ALA A 322 20.68 11.97 -50.22
CA ALA A 322 20.69 13.06 -49.24
C ALA A 322 20.49 14.42 -49.91
N ALA A 323 21.21 14.70 -51.01
CA ALA A 323 21.05 15.93 -51.76
C ALA A 323 19.63 16.08 -52.33
N ALA A 324 19.06 15.01 -52.90
CA ALA A 324 17.69 15.02 -53.40
C ALA A 324 16.64 15.29 -52.31
N LEU A 325 16.82 14.70 -51.11
CA LEU A 325 15.95 14.94 -49.96
C LEU A 325 16.06 16.38 -49.46
N ILE A 326 17.28 16.91 -49.35
CA ILE A 326 17.50 18.30 -48.93
C ILE A 326 16.78 19.25 -49.91
N SER A 327 17.02 19.12 -51.22
CA SER A 327 16.36 19.98 -52.22
C SER A 327 14.83 19.88 -52.17
N LEU A 328 14.29 18.68 -51.96
CA LEU A 328 12.85 18.50 -51.82
C LEU A 328 12.31 19.25 -50.60
N TRP A 329 12.96 19.10 -49.44
CA TRP A 329 12.52 19.76 -48.22
C TRP A 329 12.73 21.27 -48.26
N GLU A 330 13.84 21.77 -48.83
CA GLU A 330 14.07 23.20 -49.02
C GLU A 330 13.00 23.83 -49.94
N SER A 331 12.61 23.12 -51.01
CA SER A 331 11.51 23.55 -51.87
C SER A 331 10.17 23.61 -51.14
N GLN A 332 9.89 22.66 -50.25
CA GLN A 332 8.65 22.64 -49.47
C GLN A 332 8.68 23.68 -48.35
N LEU A 333 9.82 23.90 -47.69
CA LEU A 333 10.01 24.96 -46.69
C LEU A 333 9.92 26.37 -47.28
N GLY A 334 10.22 26.53 -48.56
CA GLY A 334 10.04 27.77 -49.29
C GLY A 334 8.58 28.08 -49.67
N ASP A 335 7.68 27.10 -49.58
CA ASP A 335 6.26 27.28 -49.87
C ASP A 335 5.48 27.72 -48.61
N PRO A 336 4.91 28.95 -48.57
CA PRO A 336 4.14 29.42 -47.43
C PRO A 336 2.87 28.60 -47.13
N SER A 337 2.38 27.85 -48.11
CA SER A 337 1.19 27.00 -47.99
C SER A 337 1.50 25.59 -47.49
N TRP A 338 2.78 25.25 -47.30
CA TRP A 338 3.18 23.94 -46.81
C TRP A 338 2.96 23.82 -45.30
N HIS A 339 2.20 22.80 -44.89
CA HIS A 339 1.87 22.50 -43.50
C HIS A 339 2.34 21.09 -43.13
N PRO A 340 3.62 20.91 -42.76
CA PRO A 340 4.24 19.59 -42.58
C PRO A 340 3.63 18.75 -41.45
N MET A 341 2.96 19.37 -40.48
CA MET A 341 2.29 18.67 -39.39
C MET A 341 0.78 18.76 -39.57
N LYS A 342 0.11 17.59 -39.68
CA LYS A 342 -1.35 17.51 -39.58
C LYS A 342 -1.74 17.37 -38.11
N VAL A 343 -2.66 18.22 -37.65
CA VAL A 343 -3.32 18.06 -36.35
C VAL A 343 -4.47 17.08 -36.54
N VAL A 344 -4.43 15.94 -35.85
CA VAL A 344 -5.51 14.95 -35.89
C VAL A 344 -6.20 14.96 -34.54
N ASP A 345 -7.50 15.24 -34.54
CA ASP A 345 -8.33 15.18 -33.34
C ASP A 345 -8.66 13.73 -33.00
N ILE A 346 -8.02 13.21 -31.94
CA ILE A 346 -8.36 11.92 -31.35
C ILE A 346 -8.92 12.18 -29.96
N LYS A 347 -10.24 12.03 -29.81
CA LYS A 347 -10.96 12.09 -28.52
C LYS A 347 -10.73 13.36 -27.68
N GLY A 348 -10.74 14.53 -28.32
CA GLY A 348 -10.71 15.83 -27.61
C GLY A 348 -9.34 16.22 -27.03
N ASP A 349 -8.27 15.51 -27.40
CA ASP A 349 -6.89 15.87 -27.08
C ASP A 349 -6.17 16.21 -28.39
N HIS A 350 -5.83 17.49 -28.59
CA HIS A 350 -5.15 17.97 -29.80
C HIS A 350 -3.69 17.47 -29.80
N ARG A 351 -3.40 16.40 -30.54
CA ARG A 351 -2.02 15.91 -30.68
C ARG A 351 -1.48 16.18 -32.08
N GLN A 352 -0.31 16.82 -32.13
CA GLN A 352 0.48 16.95 -33.35
C GLN A 352 1.09 15.58 -33.68
N THR A 353 0.70 15.00 -34.82
CA THR A 353 1.36 13.79 -35.35
C THR A 353 2.49 14.20 -36.30
N LYS A 354 3.68 13.64 -36.08
CA LYS A 354 4.88 13.79 -36.92
C LYS A 354 4.71 13.13 -38.28
#